data_AF-A0A662V2G4-F1
#
_entry.id   AF-A0A662V2G4-F1
#
_cell.length_a   1.000
_cell.length_b   1.000
_cell.length_c   1.000
_cell.angle_alpha   90.00
_cell.angle_beta   90.00
_cell.angle_gamma   90.00
#
_symmetry.space_group_name_H-M   'P 1'
#
loop_
_entity.id
_entity.type
_entity.pdbx_description
1 polymer ?
#
loop_
_entity_poly.entity_id
_entity_poly.type
_entity_poly.pdbx_seq_one_letter_code
_entity_poly.pdbx_strand_id
1 'polypeptide(L)'
;GSAKIAAEVSDVPVINAGDGSNEHPTQAFLDLYTILKEKGRIDGLNIALVGDLKHARTMHSLAYALSNFKVKLYLVSPEVLRMPKEITDYLREKGIEFKEVNELSSVISDIDVLYTVRVQKERFPSIEEYEKVKGSYIITPKLLNKAKSDLIILHPLPRTIELPTEIDKLPYAKYFNQVKNGVYVRAALLALIFDAL
;
A
#
# COMPACT_ATOMS: atom_id res chain seq x y z
N GLY A 1 -5.72 1.49 -18.04
CA GLY A 1 -7.07 2.07 -18.16
C GLY A 1 -7.02 3.43 -18.81
N SER A 2 -7.87 4.37 -18.37
CA SER A 2 -8.14 5.65 -19.05
C SER A 2 -6.88 6.51 -19.27
N ALA A 3 -5.94 6.51 -18.33
CA ALA A 3 -4.69 7.25 -18.46
C ALA A 3 -3.82 6.77 -19.64
N LYS A 4 -3.84 5.47 -19.94
CA LYS A 4 -3.11 4.90 -21.08
C LYS A 4 -3.72 5.37 -22.40
N ILE A 5 -5.05 5.33 -22.52
CA ILE A 5 -5.76 5.81 -23.72
C ILE A 5 -5.45 7.29 -23.95
N ALA A 6 -5.46 8.11 -22.89
CA ALA A 6 -5.09 9.51 -22.99
C ALA A 6 -3.64 9.71 -23.44
N ALA A 7 -2.69 8.92 -22.91
CA ALA A 7 -1.29 8.98 -23.31
C ALA A 7 -1.05 8.59 -24.78
N GLU A 8 -1.82 7.64 -25.32
CA GLU A 8 -1.68 7.17 -26.71
C GLU A 8 -2.08 8.22 -27.76
N VAL A 9 -2.88 9.23 -27.37
CA VAL A 9 -3.40 10.26 -28.27
C VAL A 9 -2.92 11.67 -27.92
N SER A 10 -2.01 11.80 -26.95
CA SER A 10 -1.54 13.10 -26.47
C SER A 10 -0.16 13.45 -27.00
N ASP A 11 0.00 14.68 -27.47
CA ASP A 11 1.29 15.25 -27.86
C ASP A 11 2.13 15.72 -26.64
N VAL A 12 1.60 15.60 -25.42
CA VAL A 12 2.29 15.96 -24.17
C VAL A 12 2.36 14.78 -23.20
N PRO A 13 3.32 14.76 -22.27
CA PRO A 13 3.40 13.69 -21.28
C PRO A 13 2.15 13.61 -20.39
N VAL A 14 1.63 12.38 -20.19
CA VAL A 14 0.47 12.10 -19.34
C VAL A 14 0.92 11.34 -18.09
N ILE A 15 0.62 11.88 -16.91
CA ILE A 15 0.91 11.23 -15.62
C ILE A 15 -0.37 10.63 -15.06
N ASN A 16 -0.38 9.32 -14.83
CA ASN A 16 -1.50 8.64 -14.19
C ASN A 16 -1.57 8.97 -12.68
N ALA A 17 -2.53 9.80 -12.29
CA ALA A 17 -2.87 10.10 -10.90
C ALA A 17 -3.91 9.12 -10.29
N GLY A 18 -4.25 8.05 -11.00
CA GLY A 18 -5.12 6.97 -10.56
C GLY A 18 -6.26 6.67 -11.54
N ASP A 19 -6.24 5.51 -12.21
CA ASP A 19 -7.26 5.13 -13.19
C ASP A 19 -8.20 4.03 -12.69
N GLY A 20 -9.37 4.44 -12.15
CA GLY A 20 -10.35 3.50 -11.62
C GLY A 20 -9.78 2.66 -10.46
N SER A 21 -9.89 1.33 -10.55
CA SER A 21 -9.28 0.38 -9.60
C SER A 21 -7.99 -0.26 -10.13
N ASN A 22 -7.42 0.26 -11.22
CA ASN A 22 -6.26 -0.33 -11.88
C ASN A 22 -4.95 0.08 -11.20
N GLU A 23 -4.40 1.26 -11.49
CA GLU A 23 -3.10 1.65 -10.95
C GLU A 23 -3.07 3.08 -10.40
N HIS A 24 -2.08 3.36 -9.54
CA HIS A 24 -1.73 4.68 -9.04
C HIS A 24 -0.20 4.81 -8.88
N PRO A 25 0.56 4.98 -9.98
CA PRO A 25 2.03 4.87 -9.96
C PRO A 25 2.70 5.92 -9.06
N THR A 26 2.21 7.17 -9.05
CA THR A 26 2.80 8.22 -8.20
C THR A 26 2.62 7.96 -6.71
N GLN A 27 1.60 7.20 -6.32
CA GLN A 27 1.43 6.72 -4.94
C GLN A 27 2.45 5.63 -4.62
N ALA A 28 2.64 4.65 -5.51
CA ALA A 28 3.66 3.62 -5.30
C ALA A 28 5.09 4.23 -5.17
N PHE A 29 5.42 5.27 -5.95
CA PHE A 29 6.71 5.95 -5.83
C PHE A 29 6.90 6.64 -4.47
N LEU A 30 5.89 7.37 -4.00
CA LEU A 30 6.00 8.04 -2.69
C LEU A 30 6.01 7.04 -1.53
N ASP A 31 5.36 5.89 -1.71
CA ASP A 31 5.36 4.78 -0.74
C ASP A 31 6.77 4.17 -0.65
N LEU A 32 7.37 3.78 -1.78
CA LEU A 32 8.74 3.27 -1.83
C LEU A 32 9.75 4.28 -1.27
N TYR A 33 9.64 5.55 -1.65
CA TYR A 33 10.51 6.60 -1.12
C TYR A 33 10.35 6.76 0.40
N THR A 34 9.13 6.65 0.92
CA THR A 34 8.90 6.71 2.37
C THR A 34 9.51 5.50 3.08
N ILE A 35 9.35 4.30 2.53
CA ILE A 35 9.98 3.07 3.06
C ILE A 35 11.50 3.24 3.09
N LEU A 36 12.10 3.66 1.96
CA LEU A 36 13.53 3.89 1.84
C LEU A 36 14.04 4.91 2.86
N LYS A 37 13.32 6.02 3.02
CA LYS A 37 13.71 7.11 3.93
C LYS A 37 13.63 6.71 5.40
N GLU A 38 12.60 5.96 5.80
CA GLU A 38 12.41 5.57 7.20
C GLU A 38 13.21 4.32 7.59
N LYS A 39 13.48 3.40 6.64
CA LYS A 39 14.22 2.15 6.90
C LYS A 39 15.67 2.16 6.42
N GLY A 40 16.07 3.16 5.63
CA GLY A 40 17.39 3.27 5.00
C GLY A 40 17.64 2.29 3.84
N ARG A 41 16.71 1.38 3.58
CA ARG A 41 16.76 0.36 2.53
C ARG A 41 15.35 -0.14 2.20
N ILE A 42 15.22 -0.86 1.10
CA ILE A 42 14.00 -1.61 0.74
C ILE A 42 14.28 -3.11 0.73
N ASP A 43 15.44 -3.52 0.20
CA ASP A 43 15.87 -4.92 0.23
C ASP A 43 15.98 -5.47 1.66
N GLY A 44 15.57 -6.73 1.81
CA GLY A 44 15.59 -7.49 3.05
C GLY A 44 14.45 -7.15 4.02
N LEU A 45 13.47 -6.33 3.60
CA LEU A 45 12.32 -5.99 4.45
C LEU A 45 11.18 -7.01 4.34
N ASN A 46 10.54 -7.25 5.49
CA ASN A 46 9.27 -7.95 5.61
C ASN A 46 8.13 -6.92 5.60
N ILE A 47 7.27 -6.95 4.59
CA ILE A 47 6.24 -5.93 4.37
C ILE A 47 4.86 -6.58 4.42
N ALA A 48 3.98 -6.11 5.31
CA ALA A 48 2.58 -6.50 5.33
C ALA A 48 1.72 -5.50 4.56
N LEU A 49 0.93 -6.00 3.60
CA LEU A 49 -0.14 -5.28 2.93
C LEU A 49 -1.46 -5.74 3.56
N VAL A 50 -2.17 -4.83 4.24
CA VAL A 50 -3.31 -5.16 5.11
C VAL A 50 -4.60 -4.46 4.63
N GLY A 51 -5.70 -5.22 4.53
CA GLY A 51 -7.05 -4.67 4.31
C GLY A 51 -7.69 -5.16 3.01
N ASP A 52 -8.29 -4.24 2.25
CA ASP A 52 -8.97 -4.53 0.98
C ASP A 52 -7.97 -4.68 -0.18
N LEU A 53 -7.30 -5.82 -0.25
CA LEU A 53 -6.29 -6.10 -1.28
C LEU A 53 -6.92 -6.35 -2.65
N LYS A 54 -8.20 -6.69 -2.71
CA LYS A 54 -8.93 -6.93 -3.96
C LYS A 54 -9.14 -5.64 -4.75
N HIS A 55 -9.49 -4.54 -4.08
CA HIS A 55 -9.89 -3.30 -4.76
C HIS A 55 -8.90 -2.13 -4.59
N ALA A 56 -7.92 -2.23 -3.68
CA ALA A 56 -6.99 -1.13 -3.43
C ALA A 56 -5.90 -1.03 -4.52
N ARG A 57 -6.16 -0.18 -5.53
CA ARG A 57 -5.17 0.15 -6.59
C ARG A 57 -3.81 0.60 -6.07
N THR A 58 -3.75 1.24 -4.91
CA THR A 58 -2.49 1.65 -4.28
C THR A 58 -1.68 0.44 -3.81
N MET A 59 -2.35 -0.59 -3.28
CA MET A 59 -1.73 -1.87 -2.92
C MET A 59 -1.25 -2.62 -4.16
N HIS A 60 -2.02 -2.58 -5.25
CA HIS A 60 -1.65 -3.23 -6.52
C HIS A 60 -0.37 -2.61 -7.08
N SER A 61 -0.36 -1.29 -7.25
CA SER A 61 0.84 -0.58 -7.73
C SER A 61 2.03 -0.73 -6.79
N LEU A 62 1.81 -0.74 -5.47
CA LEU A 62 2.89 -0.99 -4.51
C LEU A 62 3.43 -2.42 -4.61
N ALA A 63 2.59 -3.43 -4.77
CA ALA A 63 3.02 -4.82 -4.96
C ALA A 63 3.87 -4.99 -6.24
N TYR A 64 3.42 -4.38 -7.35
CA TYR A 64 4.21 -4.35 -8.58
C TYR A 64 5.54 -3.62 -8.40
N ALA A 65 5.55 -2.48 -7.71
CA ALA A 65 6.78 -1.72 -7.47
C ALA A 65 7.77 -2.50 -6.58
N LEU A 66 7.26 -3.14 -5.51
CA LEU A 66 8.02 -3.99 -4.60
C LEU A 66 8.60 -5.25 -5.27
N SER A 67 8.03 -5.70 -6.39
CA SER A 67 8.58 -6.82 -7.16
C SER A 67 9.98 -6.59 -7.73
N ASN A 68 10.46 -5.33 -7.72
CA ASN A 68 11.80 -4.96 -8.13
C ASN A 68 12.83 -5.03 -6.98
N PHE A 69 12.42 -5.47 -5.79
CA PHE A 69 13.25 -5.53 -4.59
C PHE A 69 13.22 -6.93 -3.96
N LYS A 70 14.25 -7.26 -3.18
CA LYS A 70 14.35 -8.49 -2.41
C LYS A 70 13.57 -8.37 -1.11
N VAL A 71 12.25 -8.39 -1.19
CA VAL A 71 11.35 -8.28 -0.04
C VAL A 71 10.56 -9.57 0.17
N LYS A 72 10.04 -9.73 1.39
CA LYS A 72 9.03 -10.74 1.71
C LYS A 72 7.71 -10.06 1.99
N LEU A 73 6.66 -10.48 1.30
CA LEU A 73 5.34 -9.89 1.44
C LEU A 73 4.41 -10.75 2.31
N TYR A 74 3.63 -10.10 3.17
CA TYR A 74 2.52 -10.69 3.87
C TYR A 74 1.24 -10.04 3.37
N LEU A 75 0.43 -10.78 2.63
CA LEU A 75 -0.85 -10.32 2.07
C LEU A 75 -1.94 -10.64 3.07
N VAL A 76 -2.36 -9.64 3.85
CA VAL A 76 -3.27 -9.80 4.98
C VAL A 76 -4.66 -9.26 4.66
N SER A 77 -5.63 -10.15 4.49
CA SER A 77 -7.01 -9.77 4.12
C SER A 77 -8.01 -10.86 4.47
N PRO A 78 -9.32 -10.56 4.57
CA PRO A 78 -10.34 -11.61 4.58
C PRO A 78 -10.33 -12.32 3.22
N GLU A 79 -10.84 -13.54 3.17
CA GLU A 79 -10.84 -14.35 1.95
C GLU A 79 -11.49 -13.64 0.75
N VAL A 80 -12.59 -12.91 0.99
CA VAL A 80 -13.32 -12.19 -0.06
C VAL A 80 -12.60 -10.95 -0.59
N LEU A 81 -11.55 -10.46 0.10
CA LEU A 81 -10.74 -9.30 -0.30
C LEU A 81 -9.28 -9.66 -0.61
N ARG A 82 -8.99 -10.92 -0.92
CA ARG A 82 -7.64 -11.35 -1.32
C ARG A 82 -7.11 -10.58 -2.53
N MET A 83 -5.78 -10.50 -2.59
CA MET A 83 -5.06 -9.93 -3.72
C MET A 83 -5.49 -10.64 -5.03
N PRO A 84 -5.76 -9.91 -6.12
CA PRO A 84 -6.09 -10.51 -7.40
C PRO A 84 -5.06 -11.53 -7.86
N LYS A 85 -5.55 -12.64 -8.45
CA LYS A 85 -4.70 -13.76 -8.88
C LYS A 85 -3.59 -13.28 -9.82
N GLU A 86 -3.90 -12.41 -10.77
CA GLU A 86 -2.95 -11.79 -11.71
C GLU A 86 -1.73 -11.19 -11.01
N ILE A 87 -1.95 -10.42 -9.92
CA ILE A 87 -0.87 -9.81 -9.16
C ILE A 87 -0.06 -10.87 -8.43
N THR A 88 -0.71 -11.84 -7.78
CA THR A 88 0.00 -12.93 -7.10
C THR A 88 0.80 -13.81 -8.06
N ASP A 89 0.29 -14.06 -9.27
CA ASP A 89 1.00 -14.79 -10.32
C ASP A 89 2.23 -14.00 -10.81
N TYR A 90 2.08 -12.69 -11.03
CA TYR A 90 3.20 -11.82 -11.36
C TYR A 90 4.27 -11.80 -10.27
N LEU A 91 3.88 -11.74 -8.99
CA LEU A 91 4.81 -11.83 -7.86
C LEU A 91 5.56 -13.17 -7.86
N ARG A 92 4.88 -14.29 -8.16
CA ARG A 92 5.52 -15.61 -8.30
C ARG A 92 6.50 -15.63 -9.48
N GLU A 93 6.13 -15.07 -10.62
CA GLU A 93 7.00 -14.97 -11.80
C GLU A 93 8.28 -14.17 -11.51
N LYS A 94 8.17 -13.10 -10.72
CA LYS A 94 9.30 -12.29 -10.24
C LYS A 94 10.09 -12.95 -9.10
N GLY A 95 9.68 -14.12 -8.62
CA GLY A 95 10.35 -14.84 -7.53
C GLY A 95 10.19 -14.16 -6.16
N ILE A 96 9.17 -13.34 -5.97
CA ILE A 96 8.89 -12.69 -4.68
C ILE A 96 8.33 -13.72 -3.69
N GLU A 97 8.94 -13.83 -2.52
CA GLU A 97 8.37 -14.61 -1.43
C GLU A 97 7.16 -13.88 -0.86
N PHE A 98 5.99 -14.51 -0.85
CA PHE A 98 4.82 -13.98 -0.16
C PHE A 98 4.00 -15.04 0.54
N LYS A 99 3.25 -14.62 1.57
CA LYS A 99 2.26 -15.45 2.27
C LYS A 99 0.93 -14.72 2.32
N GLU A 100 -0.15 -15.43 1.97
CA GLU A 100 -1.51 -14.97 2.22
C GLU A 100 -1.92 -15.35 3.65
N VAL A 101 -2.38 -14.39 4.42
CA VAL A 101 -2.62 -14.54 5.86
C VAL A 101 -3.95 -13.89 6.23
N ASN A 102 -4.76 -14.57 7.05
CA ASN A 102 -6.05 -14.00 7.47
C ASN A 102 -5.91 -13.14 8.74
N GLU A 103 -4.86 -13.33 9.55
CA GLU A 103 -4.71 -12.70 10.86
C GLU A 103 -3.40 -11.91 10.95
N LEU A 104 -3.48 -10.58 11.01
CA LEU A 104 -2.29 -9.72 11.15
C LEU A 104 -1.48 -10.04 12.42
N SER A 105 -2.15 -10.43 13.49
CA SER A 105 -1.52 -10.79 14.77
C SER A 105 -0.53 -11.95 14.66
N SER A 106 -0.66 -12.80 13.63
CA SER A 106 0.24 -13.94 13.40
C SER A 106 1.59 -13.56 12.77
N VAL A 107 1.70 -12.33 12.23
CA VAL A 107 2.90 -11.87 11.50
C VAL A 107 3.45 -10.55 12.05
N ILE A 108 2.74 -9.90 12.99
CA ILE A 108 3.08 -8.56 13.50
C ILE A 108 4.49 -8.46 14.09
N SER A 109 5.02 -9.54 14.66
CA SER A 109 6.38 -9.60 15.22
C SER A 109 7.49 -9.64 14.16
N ASP A 110 7.16 -10.04 12.93
CA ASP A 110 8.13 -10.32 11.89
C ASP A 110 8.25 -9.19 10.87
N ILE A 111 7.27 -8.29 10.83
CA ILE A 111 7.17 -7.24 9.80
C ILE A 111 7.93 -5.98 10.17
N ASP A 112 8.53 -5.36 9.16
CA ASP A 112 9.25 -4.08 9.24
C ASP A 112 8.40 -2.91 8.77
N VAL A 113 7.45 -3.18 7.87
CA VAL A 113 6.51 -2.20 7.31
C VAL A 113 5.10 -2.79 7.35
N LEU A 114 4.17 -2.05 7.93
CA LEU A 114 2.74 -2.32 7.86
C LEU A 114 2.10 -1.25 6.98
N TYR A 115 1.73 -1.63 5.76
CA TYR A 115 0.94 -0.79 4.88
C TYR A 115 -0.52 -1.21 4.99
N THR A 116 -1.41 -0.30 5.37
CA THR A 116 -2.84 -0.60 5.56
C THR A 116 -3.72 0.32 4.74
N VAL A 117 -4.89 -0.17 4.34
CA VAL A 117 -5.93 0.58 3.62
C VAL A 117 -7.31 0.35 4.23
N ARG A 118 -8.21 1.32 4.07
CA ARG A 118 -9.63 1.16 4.39
C ARG A 118 -10.31 0.14 3.48
N VAL A 119 -11.33 -0.51 4.02
CA VAL A 119 -12.30 -1.28 3.21
C VAL A 119 -13.15 -0.31 2.39
N GLN A 120 -13.19 -0.49 1.06
CA GLN A 120 -13.89 0.43 0.17
C GLN A 120 -15.38 0.08 0.08
N LYS A 121 -16.20 0.65 0.98
CA LYS A 121 -17.67 0.43 1.01
C LYS A 121 -18.32 0.57 -0.36
N GLU A 122 -17.87 1.54 -1.15
CA GLU A 122 -18.36 1.86 -2.50
C GLU A 122 -18.11 0.77 -3.56
N ARG A 123 -17.33 -0.28 -3.24
CA ARG A 123 -17.01 -1.39 -4.15
C ARG A 123 -17.80 -2.67 -3.88
N PHE A 124 -18.61 -2.70 -2.83
CA PHE A 124 -19.43 -3.87 -2.51
C PHE A 124 -20.78 -3.83 -3.23
N PRO A 125 -21.28 -4.98 -3.68
CA PRO A 125 -22.58 -5.07 -4.35
C PRO A 125 -23.75 -4.80 -3.39
N SER A 126 -23.54 -5.01 -2.08
CA SER A 126 -24.53 -4.74 -1.05
C SER A 126 -23.89 -4.28 0.27
N ILE A 127 -24.68 -3.61 1.12
CA ILE A 127 -24.23 -3.14 2.44
C ILE A 127 -23.95 -4.34 3.36
N GLU A 128 -24.72 -5.41 3.23
CA GLU A 128 -24.57 -6.64 4.03
C GLU A 128 -23.22 -7.31 3.79
N GLU A 129 -22.73 -7.34 2.54
CA GLU A 129 -21.39 -7.87 2.25
C GLU A 129 -20.28 -6.99 2.83
N TYR A 130 -20.46 -5.67 2.77
CA TYR A 130 -19.53 -4.72 3.37
C TYR A 130 -19.45 -4.88 4.89
N GLU A 131 -20.60 -4.94 5.59
CA GLU A 131 -20.62 -5.04 7.06
C GLU A 131 -20.01 -6.36 7.57
N LYS A 132 -19.97 -7.43 6.75
CA LYS A 132 -19.27 -8.68 7.12
C LYS A 132 -17.75 -8.53 7.23
N VAL A 133 -17.15 -7.57 6.53
CA VAL A 133 -15.68 -7.38 6.46
C VAL A 133 -15.21 -6.03 6.98
N LYS A 134 -16.15 -5.12 7.26
CA LYS A 134 -15.86 -3.83 7.88
C LYS A 134 -15.24 -4.05 9.25
N GLY A 135 -14.08 -3.44 9.47
CA GLY A 135 -13.36 -3.55 10.75
C GLY A 135 -12.64 -4.89 10.95
N SER A 136 -12.53 -5.76 9.94
CA SER A 136 -11.75 -6.99 10.04
C SER A 136 -10.27 -6.74 10.39
N TYR A 137 -9.75 -5.55 10.07
CA TYR A 137 -8.39 -5.15 10.44
C TYR A 137 -8.42 -3.74 11.02
N ILE A 138 -8.39 -3.67 12.34
CA ILE A 138 -8.21 -2.42 13.08
C ILE A 138 -6.83 -2.46 13.72
N ILE A 139 -5.99 -1.50 13.37
CA ILE A 139 -4.64 -1.38 13.93
C ILE A 139 -4.76 -0.72 15.29
N THR A 140 -4.76 -1.52 16.36
CA THR A 140 -4.88 -1.03 17.74
C THR A 140 -3.52 -0.95 18.44
N PRO A 141 -3.33 -0.09 19.45
CA PRO A 141 -2.10 -0.07 20.25
C PRO A 141 -1.75 -1.44 20.84
N LYS A 142 -2.77 -2.20 21.28
CA LYS A 142 -2.60 -3.56 21.82
C LYS A 142 -1.99 -4.53 20.81
N LEU A 143 -2.34 -4.43 19.53
CA LEU A 143 -1.75 -5.25 18.47
C LEU A 143 -0.26 -4.94 18.31
N LEU A 144 0.11 -3.67 18.43
CA LEU A 144 1.48 -3.18 18.25
C LEU A 144 2.41 -3.51 19.43
N ASN A 145 1.90 -4.01 20.56
CA ASN A 145 2.74 -4.45 21.68
C ASN A 145 3.70 -5.58 21.31
N LYS A 146 3.39 -6.35 20.27
CA LYS A 146 4.24 -7.43 19.75
C LYS A 146 5.03 -7.04 18.50
N ALA A 147 4.86 -5.80 18.02
CA ALA A 147 5.55 -5.32 16.84
C ALA A 147 7.04 -5.11 17.13
N LYS A 148 7.86 -5.13 16.07
CA LYS A 148 9.24 -4.65 16.15
C LYS A 148 9.25 -3.18 16.60
N SER A 149 10.25 -2.82 17.40
CA SER A 149 10.41 -1.44 17.89
C SER A 149 10.62 -0.42 16.77
N ASP A 150 11.14 -0.86 15.62
CA ASP A 150 11.41 -0.04 14.44
C ASP A 150 10.39 -0.28 13.30
N LEU A 151 9.23 -0.88 13.59
CA LEU A 151 8.10 -0.98 12.65
C LEU A 151 7.71 0.41 12.15
N ILE A 152 7.35 0.52 10.88
CA ILE A 152 6.66 1.72 10.37
C ILE A 152 5.27 1.36 9.86
N ILE A 153 4.31 2.25 10.10
CA ILE A 153 2.93 2.15 9.61
C ILE A 153 2.72 3.20 8.54
N LEU A 154 2.35 2.72 7.35
CA LEU A 154 1.99 3.52 6.19
C LEU A 154 0.50 3.34 5.86
N HIS A 155 -0.10 4.39 5.35
CA HIS A 155 -1.50 4.42 4.96
C HIS A 155 -1.69 5.52 3.91
N PRO A 156 -2.25 5.23 2.73
CA PRO A 156 -2.36 6.21 1.63
C PRO A 156 -3.36 7.34 1.92
N LEU A 157 -4.22 7.15 2.92
CA LEU A 157 -5.30 8.06 3.34
C LEU A 157 -6.40 8.22 2.27
N PRO A 158 -7.59 8.76 2.64
CA PRO A 158 -8.07 9.00 4.01
C PRO A 158 -8.26 7.70 4.79
N ARG A 159 -8.15 7.78 6.12
CA ARG A 159 -8.40 6.65 7.02
C ARG A 159 -9.80 6.72 7.63
N THR A 160 -10.33 5.57 8.03
CA THR A 160 -11.57 5.44 8.79
C THR A 160 -11.32 4.69 10.10
N ILE A 161 -12.12 3.67 10.42
CA ILE A 161 -12.04 2.91 11.66
C ILE A 161 -10.82 1.97 11.71
N GLU A 162 -10.23 1.64 10.56
CA GLU A 162 -9.11 0.70 10.43
C GLU A 162 -7.83 1.23 11.10
N LEU A 163 -7.69 2.56 11.23
CA LEU A 163 -6.52 3.20 11.79
C LEU A 163 -6.93 4.32 12.77
N PRO A 164 -7.22 3.97 14.04
CA PRO A 164 -7.61 4.92 15.08
C PRO A 164 -6.56 6.01 15.33
N THR A 165 -7.01 7.18 15.78
CA THR A 165 -6.15 8.36 16.08
C THR A 165 -5.18 8.15 17.24
N GLU A 166 -5.42 7.16 18.09
CA GLU A 166 -4.50 6.77 19.15
C GLU A 166 -3.14 6.34 18.61
N ILE A 167 -3.10 5.81 17.38
CA ILE A 167 -1.86 5.39 16.72
C ILE A 167 -0.97 6.59 16.37
N ASP A 168 -1.53 7.78 16.18
CA ASP A 168 -0.80 9.01 15.78
C ASP A 168 0.31 9.37 16.76
N LYS A 169 0.10 9.05 18.04
CA LYS A 169 1.03 9.37 19.13
C LYS A 169 2.16 8.35 19.25
N LEU A 170 2.09 7.24 18.51
CA LEU A 170 3.08 6.17 18.56
C LEU A 170 4.20 6.41 17.56
N PRO A 171 5.45 6.00 17.86
CA PRO A 171 6.59 6.20 16.97
C PRO A 171 6.44 5.48 15.62
N TYR A 172 5.55 4.49 15.54
CA TYR A 172 5.26 3.72 14.34
C TYR A 172 4.55 4.53 13.25
N ALA A 173 3.84 5.61 13.60
CA ALA A 173 2.98 6.34 12.66
C ALA A 173 3.78 7.19 11.66
N LYS A 174 3.89 6.73 10.40
CA LYS A 174 4.64 7.43 9.33
C LYS A 174 3.77 7.89 8.17
N TYR A 175 2.45 7.68 8.22
CA TYR A 175 1.52 8.07 7.15
C TYR A 175 1.41 9.59 6.94
N PHE A 176 1.66 10.44 7.95
CA PHE A 176 1.75 11.89 7.70
C PHE A 176 3.07 12.30 7.04
N ASN A 177 4.18 11.65 7.40
CA ASN A 177 5.46 11.79 6.70
C ASN A 177 5.34 11.34 5.24
N GLN A 178 4.62 10.24 5.00
CA GLN A 178 4.27 9.72 3.68
C GLN A 178 3.54 10.76 2.83
N VAL A 179 2.50 11.42 3.37
CA VAL A 179 1.80 12.50 2.67
C VAL A 179 2.75 13.63 2.27
N LYS A 180 3.60 14.09 3.21
CA LYS A 180 4.59 15.14 2.95
C LYS A 180 5.58 14.72 1.85
N ASN A 181 6.04 13.47 1.92
CA ASN A 181 6.94 12.89 0.92
C ASN A 181 6.33 12.87 -0.49
N GLY A 182 5.00 12.75 -0.60
CA GLY A 182 4.27 12.84 -1.87
C GLY A 182 4.49 14.16 -2.63
N VAL A 183 4.68 15.28 -1.92
CA VAL A 183 4.97 16.57 -2.56
C VAL A 183 6.33 16.52 -3.25
N TYR A 184 7.36 16.05 -2.55
CA TYR A 184 8.72 15.99 -3.08
C TYR A 184 8.85 15.01 -4.25
N VAL A 185 8.25 13.83 -4.13
CA VAL A 185 8.30 12.81 -5.19
C VAL A 185 7.59 13.30 -6.46
N ARG A 186 6.44 13.96 -6.32
CA ARG A 186 5.72 14.51 -7.49
C ARG A 186 6.45 15.70 -8.10
N ALA A 187 7.09 16.54 -7.29
CA ALA A 187 7.94 17.62 -7.81
C ALA A 187 9.12 17.06 -8.60
N ALA A 188 9.81 16.04 -8.08
CA ALA A 188 10.90 15.35 -8.80
C ALA A 188 10.40 14.71 -10.10
N LEU A 189 9.23 14.08 -10.09
CA LEU A 189 8.63 13.48 -11.28
C LEU A 189 8.34 14.54 -12.36
N LEU A 190 7.76 15.68 -11.99
CA LEU A 190 7.53 16.79 -12.91
C LEU A 190 8.86 17.33 -13.47
N ALA A 191 9.86 17.53 -12.62
CA ALA A 191 11.17 18.01 -13.06
C ALA A 191 11.84 17.06 -14.04
N LEU A 192 11.79 15.74 -13.81
CA LEU A 192 12.31 14.72 -14.72
C LEU A 192 11.60 14.72 -16.08
N ILE A 193 10.26 14.82 -16.08
CA ILE A 193 9.46 14.75 -17.30
C ILE A 193 9.69 15.99 -18.19
N PHE A 194 9.90 17.15 -17.57
CA PHE A 194 10.11 18.41 -18.27
C PHE A 194 11.58 18.84 -18.36
N ASP A 195 12.52 17.91 -18.09
CA ASP A 195 13.97 18.13 -18.17
C ASP A 195 14.44 19.40 -17.42
N ALA A 196 13.95 19.57 -16.20
CA ALA A 196 14.17 20.73 -15.35
C ALA A 196 15.09 20.42 -14.13
N LEU A 197 16.00 19.45 -14.28
CA LEU A 197 16.97 19.02 -13.26
C LEU A 197 18.41 19.39 -13.63
#